data_AF-A0A440NQA6-F1
#
_entry.id   AF-A0A440NQA6-F1
#
_cell.length_a   1.000
_cell.length_b   1.000
_cell.length_c   1.000
_cell.angle_alpha   90.00
_cell.angle_beta   90.00
_cell.angle_gamma   90.00
#
_symmetry.space_group_name_H-M   'P 1'
#
loop_
_entity.id
_entity.type
_entity.pdbx_description
1 polymer ?
#
loop_
_entity_poly.entity_id
_entity_poly.type
_entity_poly.pdbx_seq_one_letter_code
_entity_poly.pdbx_strand_id
1 'polypeptide(L)'
;MANRNEPYRFIEVESYREKGSGLHGDVHIRPVAGGHYPTSIRVECPREMRDTGRFPLGTRFSIKVKLTDRAGSGDFLYSHHSWAYTVLS
;
A
#
# COMPACT_ATOMS: atom_id res chain seq x y z
N MET A 1 3.43 -1.51 18.96
CA MET A 1 4.25 -2.74 18.83
C MET A 1 3.56 -3.58 17.78
N ALA A 2 4.25 -4.04 16.73
CA ALA A 2 3.60 -4.84 15.69
C ALA A 2 2.99 -6.10 16.31
N ASN A 3 1.65 -6.24 16.26
CA ASN A 3 0.97 -7.44 16.73
C ASN A 3 1.61 -8.66 16.05
N ARG A 4 2.14 -9.57 16.87
CA ARG A 4 2.98 -10.69 16.42
C ARG A 4 2.18 -11.75 15.64
N ASN A 5 0.84 -11.71 15.73
CA ASN A 5 -0.07 -12.73 15.21
C ASN A 5 -0.84 -12.36 13.93
N GLU A 6 -0.63 -11.19 13.34
CA GLU A 6 -1.34 -10.89 12.10
C GLU A 6 -0.69 -11.60 10.91
N PRO A 7 -1.45 -12.44 10.18
CA PRO A 7 -0.90 -13.21 9.08
C PRO A 7 -0.53 -12.29 7.92
N TYR A 8 0.52 -12.68 7.19
CA TYR A 8 0.79 -12.09 5.89
C TYR A 8 -0.35 -12.43 4.93
N ARG A 9 -0.81 -11.45 4.16
CA ARG A 9 -1.82 -11.65 3.13
C ARG A 9 -1.39 -10.99 1.83
N PHE A 10 -1.81 -11.57 0.71
CA PHE A 10 -1.76 -10.89 -0.57
C PHE A 10 -3.02 -10.06 -0.73
N ILE A 11 -2.85 -8.80 -1.16
CA ILE A 11 -3.97 -7.90 -1.47
C ILE A 11 -3.70 -7.17 -2.77
N GLU A 12 -4.77 -6.70 -3.39
CA GLU A 12 -4.70 -5.78 -4.50
C GLU A 12 -4.66 -4.33 -4.01
N VAL A 13 -3.74 -3.57 -4.59
CA VAL A 13 -3.59 -2.13 -4.37
C VAL A 13 -3.51 -1.40 -5.70
N GLU A 14 -3.84 -0.11 -5.70
CA GLU A 14 -3.76 0.75 -6.89
C GLU A 14 -2.97 2.03 -6.59
N SER A 15 -2.28 2.55 -7.61
CA SER A 15 -1.69 3.88 -7.54
C SER A 15 -2.75 4.95 -7.80
N TYR A 16 -2.80 5.97 -6.96
CA TYR A 16 -3.74 7.09 -7.08
C TYR A 16 -3.03 8.42 -6.84
N ARG A 17 -3.57 9.49 -7.41
CA ARG A 17 -3.03 10.84 -7.24
C ARG A 17 -3.82 11.58 -6.17
N GLU A 18 -3.11 12.14 -5.20
CA GLU A 18 -3.69 12.97 -4.14
C GLU A 18 -2.79 14.20 -3.96
N LYS A 19 -3.31 15.36 -4.36
CA LYS A 19 -2.60 16.63 -4.15
C LYS A 19 -2.92 17.16 -2.76
N GLY A 20 -1.90 17.68 -2.06
CA GLY A 20 -2.10 18.37 -0.78
C GLY A 20 -2.36 17.44 0.41
N SER A 21 -2.02 16.15 0.33
CA SER A 21 -2.16 15.18 1.42
C SER A 21 -1.22 15.44 2.61
N GLY A 22 -0.28 16.40 2.48
CA GLY A 22 0.78 16.64 3.46
C GLY A 22 1.85 15.54 3.50
N LEU A 23 1.74 14.54 2.62
CA LEU A 23 2.69 13.43 2.47
C LEU A 23 3.66 13.71 1.32
N HIS A 24 4.81 13.03 1.32
CA HIS A 24 5.80 13.19 0.26
C HIS A 24 5.29 12.59 -1.06
N GLY A 25 5.28 13.42 -2.10
CA GLY A 25 4.87 13.08 -3.47
C GLY A 25 3.36 13.16 -3.71
N ASP A 26 2.96 13.38 -4.96
CA ASP A 26 1.57 13.45 -5.41
C ASP A 26 0.91 12.06 -5.59
N VAL A 27 1.72 10.99 -5.64
CA VAL A 27 1.30 9.64 -5.99
C VAL A 27 1.37 8.76 -4.76
N HIS A 28 0.30 8.04 -4.49
CA HIS A 28 0.12 7.19 -3.32
C HIS A 28 -0.40 5.81 -3.74
N ILE A 29 -0.25 4.84 -2.85
CA ILE A 29 -0.80 3.48 -3.02
C ILE A 29 -1.88 3.28 -1.97
N ARG A 30 -3.03 2.72 -2.38
CA ARG A 30 -4.13 2.33 -1.49
C ARG A 30 -4.68 0.96 -1.86
N PRO A 31 -5.33 0.22 -0.93
CA PRO A 31 -6.11 -0.96 -1.31
C PRO A 31 -7.17 -0.62 -2.35
N VAL A 32 -7.45 -1.56 -3.25
CA VAL A 32 -8.58 -1.41 -4.19
C VAL A 32 -9.90 -1.41 -3.43
N ALA A 33 -10.87 -0.61 -3.91
CA ALA A 33 -12.21 -0.60 -3.33
C ALA A 33 -12.88 -1.98 -3.45
N GLY A 34 -13.54 -2.43 -2.39
CA GLY A 34 -14.14 -3.78 -2.30
C GLY A 34 -13.14 -4.90 -1.98
N GLY A 35 -11.86 -4.57 -1.76
CA GLY A 35 -10.84 -5.51 -1.31
C GLY A 35 -10.93 -5.84 0.19
N HIS A 36 -9.87 -6.49 0.70
CA HIS A 36 -9.82 -6.97 2.09
C HIS A 36 -9.69 -5.85 3.14
N TYR A 37 -9.20 -4.68 2.74
CA TYR A 37 -8.94 -3.54 3.63
C TYR A 37 -9.58 -2.27 3.06
N PRO A 38 -9.95 -1.30 3.93
CA PRO A 38 -10.53 -0.04 3.47
C PRO A 38 -9.52 0.79 2.67
N THR A 39 -9.98 1.54 1.68
CA THR A 39 -9.13 2.39 0.83
C THR A 39 -8.45 3.55 1.59
N SER A 40 -8.93 3.85 2.81
CA SER A 40 -8.39 4.87 3.69
C SER A 40 -7.20 4.40 4.55
N ILE A 41 -6.93 3.09 4.64
CA ILE A 41 -5.79 2.59 5.41
C ILE A 41 -4.48 2.95 4.70
N ARG A 42 -3.47 3.34 5.47
CA ARG A 42 -2.16 3.65 4.91
C ARG A 42 -1.44 2.37 4.49
N VAL A 43 -0.79 2.43 3.32
CA VAL A 43 0.06 1.35 2.81
C VAL A 43 1.49 1.85 2.74
N GLU A 44 2.38 1.22 3.48
CA GLU A 44 3.83 1.37 3.32
C GLU A 44 4.31 0.32 2.31
N CYS A 45 4.81 0.80 1.17
CA CYS A 45 5.20 -0.03 0.04
C CYS A 45 6.53 0.45 -0.57
N PRO A 46 7.17 -0.38 -1.42
CA PRO A 46 8.32 0.07 -2.20
C PRO A 46 8.04 1.38 -2.95
N ARG A 47 9.00 2.31 -2.93
CA ARG A 47 8.86 3.63 -3.58
C ARG A 47 8.61 3.54 -5.08
N GLU A 48 9.10 2.49 -5.72
CA GLU A 48 8.99 2.26 -7.16
C GLU A 48 7.56 2.03 -7.64
N MET A 49 6.65 1.56 -6.78
CA MET A 49 5.24 1.43 -7.13
C MET A 49 4.56 2.80 -7.33
N ARG A 50 5.15 3.86 -6.77
CA ARG A 50 4.67 5.25 -6.85
C ARG A 50 5.36 6.02 -7.99
N ASP A 51 6.30 5.38 -8.70
CA ASP A 51 7.04 5.98 -9.79
C ASP A 51 6.23 5.93 -11.09
N THR A 52 5.62 7.07 -11.45
CA THR A 52 4.82 7.19 -12.66
C THR A 52 5.62 7.11 -13.96
N GLY A 53 6.96 7.18 -13.89
CA GLY A 53 7.83 6.89 -15.02
C GLY A 53 7.98 5.39 -15.29
N ARG A 54 7.73 4.53 -14.28
CA ARG A 54 7.80 3.07 -14.40
C ARG A 54 6.42 2.43 -14.59
N PHE A 55 5.42 2.91 -13.85
CA PHE A 55 4.05 2.38 -13.89
C PHE A 55 3.06 3.52 -14.11
N PRO A 56 2.13 3.42 -15.06
CA PRO A 56 1.06 4.42 -15.21
C PRO A 56 0.28 4.67 -13.91
N LEU A 57 -0.27 5.87 -13.77
CA LEU A 57 -1.19 6.16 -12.67
C LEU A 57 -2.46 5.29 -12.82
N GLY A 58 -2.92 4.71 -11.71
CA GLY A 58 -4.03 3.75 -11.71
C GLY A 58 -3.58 2.30 -11.84
N THR A 59 -2.28 2.04 -12.01
CA THR A 59 -1.77 0.67 -12.07
C THR A 59 -2.11 -0.10 -10.81
N ARG A 60 -2.57 -1.35 -11.01
CA ARG A 60 -2.91 -2.28 -9.94
C ARG A 60 -1.78 -3.27 -9.69
N PHE A 61 -1.57 -3.57 -8.42
CA PHE A 61 -0.53 -4.50 -7.98
C PHE A 61 -1.10 -5.48 -6.96
N SER A 62 -0.69 -6.74 -7.07
CA SER A 62 -0.84 -7.71 -5.99
C SER A 62 0.42 -7.68 -5.13
N ILE A 63 0.27 -7.32 -3.85
CA ILE A 63 1.38 -7.20 -2.90
C ILE A 63 1.14 -8.03 -1.65
N LYS A 64 2.23 -8.54 -1.07
CA LYS A 64 2.21 -9.16 0.26
C LYS A 64 2.27 -8.06 1.33
N VAL A 65 1.29 -8.04 2.23
CA VAL A 65 1.23 -7.10 3.34
C VAL A 65 1.14 -7.81 4.67
N LYS A 66 1.58 -7.11 5.72
CA LYS A 66 1.26 -7.42 7.11
C LYS A 66 0.51 -6.23 7.72
N LEU A 67 -0.64 -6.48 8.32
CA LEU A 67 -1.31 -5.46 9.14
C LEU A 67 -0.41 -5.15 10.35
N THR A 68 -0.29 -3.86 10.69
CA THR A 68 0.61 -3.39 11.74
C THR A 68 -0.03 -2.22 12.46
N ASP A 69 -0.06 -2.27 13.79
CA ASP A 69 -0.46 -1.14 14.63
C ASP A 69 0.75 -0.23 14.92
N ARG A 70 0.51 1.09 14.82
CA ARG A 70 1.46 2.11 15.24
C ARG A 70 1.15 2.63 16.64
N ALA A 71 1.20 1.78 17.66
CA ALA A 71 1.17 2.14 19.09
C ALA A 71 0.22 3.33 19.42
N GLY A 72 -1.01 3.29 18.90
CA GLY A 72 -2.03 4.32 19.13
C GLY A 72 -2.24 5.36 18.03
N SER A 73 -1.46 5.33 16.92
CA SER A 73 -1.66 6.21 15.74
C SER A 73 -2.48 5.55 14.62
N GLY A 74 -3.07 4.38 14.88
CA GLY A 74 -3.89 3.61 13.94
C GLY A 74 -3.12 2.54 13.17
N ASP A 75 -3.89 1.68 12.52
CA ASP A 75 -3.39 0.55 11.75
C ASP A 75 -2.90 0.96 10.36
N PHE A 76 -1.86 0.29 9.89
CA PHE A 76 -1.32 0.43 8.55
C PHE A 76 -0.90 -0.92 7.97
N LEU A 77 -0.84 -0.99 6.64
CA LEU A 77 -0.39 -2.16 5.91
C LEU A 77 1.08 -1.98 5.55
N TYR A 78 1.91 -2.92 5.99
CA TYR A 78 3.34 -2.92 5.72
C TYR A 78 3.71 -3.96 4.66
N SER A 79 4.33 -3.52 3.57
CA SER A 79 4.97 -4.36 2.56
C SER A 79 6.46 -4.07 2.53
N HIS A 80 7.27 -5.09 2.85
CA HIS A 80 8.72 -4.94 2.82
C HIS A 80 9.22 -4.70 1.38
N HIS A 81 10.22 -3.83 1.22
CA HIS A 81 10.74 -3.42 -0.09
C HIS A 81 11.36 -4.57 -0.92
N SER A 82 11.81 -5.64 -0.26
CA SER A 82 12.40 -6.82 -0.92
C SER A 82 11.38 -7.89 -1.30
N TRP A 83 10.10 -7.73 -0.95
CA TRP A 83 9.07 -8.70 -1.32
C TRP A 83 8.62 -8.49 -2.76
N ALA A 84 8.47 -9.60 -3.48
CA ALA A 84 7.94 -9.58 -4.83
C ALA A 84 6.50 -9.06 -4.86
N TYR A 85 6.17 -8.34 -5.91
CA TYR A 85 4.83 -7.90 -6.26
C TYR A 85 4.53 -8.27 -7.71
N THR A 86 3.25 -8.39 -8.03
CA THR A 86 2.77 -8.68 -9.38
C THR A 86 2.02 -7.47 -9.91
N VAL A 87 2.39 -6.98 -11.09
CA VAL A 87 1.64 -5.94 -11.81
C VAL A 87 0.44 -6.60 -12.50
N LEU A 88 -0.76 -6.06 -12.31
CA LEU A 88 -2.00 -6.64 -12.83
C LEU A 88 -2.52 -5.90 -14.07
N SER A 89 -2.52 -4.57 -14.04
CA SER A 89 -3.03 -3.69 -15.10
C SER A 89 -2.47 -2.29 -14.97
#